data_AF-A0A1F2WYG3-F1
#
_entry.id   AF-A0A1F2WYG3-F1
#
_cell.length_a   1.000
_cell.length_b   1.000
_cell.length_c   1.000
_cell.angle_alpha   90.00
_cell.angle_beta   90.00
_cell.angle_gamma   90.00
#
_symmetry.space_group_name_H-M   'P 1'
#
loop_
_entity.id
_entity.type
_entity.pdbx_description
1 polymer ?
#
loop_
_entity_poly.entity_id
_entity_poly.type
_entity_poly.pdbx_seq_one_letter_code
_entity_poly.pdbx_strand_id
1 'polypeptide(L)'
;MAGRRPIRTFVIAAMAATLVAAIALLTGFLANGPAAPSTPLASSPGPTVAPAPGLEQPSQALWEALLPKLETAVRAAPDDVNAQRKLALAYYNLGRFDEAATIYRGLLAAGEDAVLRDRLGNALREMGDLAGAENAYRKAIADDPTLAPAYLNLAELLWRQGRDEEALAAIDEGLKAVPEENRASLLQERKVLKEGGE
;
A
#
# COMPACT_ATOMS: atom_id res chain seq x y z
N MET A 1 -6.63 60.15 -36.13
CA MET A 1 -5.89 59.23 -35.24
C MET A 1 -6.24 57.81 -35.60
N ALA A 2 -5.19 56.98 -35.78
CA ALA A 2 -5.12 55.51 -35.70
C ALA A 2 -6.08 54.60 -36.52
N GLY A 3 -5.46 53.81 -37.42
CA GLY A 3 -5.58 52.34 -37.40
C GLY A 3 -6.63 51.65 -38.29
N ARG A 4 -6.18 51.10 -39.43
CA ARG A 4 -6.90 50.05 -40.21
C ARG A 4 -6.58 48.63 -39.66
N ARG A 5 -7.49 47.67 -39.98
CA ARG A 5 -7.32 46.19 -40.23
C ARG A 5 -7.58 45.22 -39.06
N PRO A 6 -7.82 43.90 -39.30
CA PRO A 6 -8.63 43.24 -40.35
C PRO A 6 -9.51 42.04 -39.86
N ILE A 7 -10.38 41.61 -40.79
CA ILE A 7 -11.13 40.35 -41.02
C ILE A 7 -10.68 39.09 -40.26
N ARG A 8 -11.65 38.32 -39.71
CA ARG A 8 -11.58 36.84 -39.61
C ARG A 8 -12.92 36.15 -39.90
N THR A 9 -12.87 35.36 -40.99
CA THR A 9 -13.70 34.28 -41.49
C THR A 9 -14.25 33.32 -40.42
N PHE A 10 -15.50 32.84 -40.52
CA PHE A 10 -15.88 31.49 -40.11
C PHE A 10 -17.10 30.96 -40.93
N VAL A 11 -16.75 30.06 -41.85
CA VAL A 11 -17.37 28.77 -42.22
C VAL A 11 -18.82 28.70 -42.74
N ILE A 12 -18.91 27.91 -43.82
CA ILE A 12 -19.97 27.67 -44.79
C ILE A 12 -20.81 26.43 -44.39
N ALA A 13 -22.08 26.45 -44.83
CA ALA A 13 -23.02 25.36 -45.14
C ALA A 13 -22.49 23.90 -45.06
N ALA A 14 -23.18 22.96 -44.38
CA ALA A 14 -24.42 22.27 -44.78
C ALA A 14 -24.31 21.42 -46.06
N MET A 15 -24.28 20.08 -45.91
CA MET A 15 -24.86 19.01 -46.76
C MET A 15 -24.70 17.69 -45.98
N ALA A 16 -25.75 17.05 -45.43
CA ALA A 16 -26.87 16.33 -46.03
C ALA A 16 -26.57 14.87 -46.43
N ALA A 17 -27.39 13.96 -45.87
CA ALA A 17 -27.75 12.61 -46.33
C ALA A 17 -26.67 11.50 -46.23
N THR A 18 -26.95 10.24 -45.87
CA THR A 18 -28.13 9.42 -46.21
C THR A 18 -28.18 8.15 -45.34
N LEU A 19 -29.41 7.76 -44.96
CA LEU A 19 -29.96 6.39 -44.81
C LEU A 19 -29.34 5.35 -43.83
N VAL A 20 -30.10 5.02 -42.78
CA VAL A 20 -30.04 3.72 -42.08
C VAL A 20 -31.43 3.08 -42.11
N ALA A 21 -31.54 1.99 -42.86
CA ALA A 21 -32.61 0.99 -42.88
C ALA A 21 -31.99 -0.23 -43.63
N ALA A 22 -32.13 -1.50 -43.28
CA ALA A 22 -32.93 -2.20 -42.30
C ALA A 22 -32.44 -3.68 -42.23
N ILE A 23 -32.70 -4.35 -41.10
CA ILE A 23 -33.07 -5.78 -40.94
C ILE A 23 -32.08 -6.88 -41.38
N ALA A 24 -31.67 -7.71 -40.41
CA ALA A 24 -31.79 -9.18 -40.51
C ALA A 24 -31.73 -9.82 -39.11
N LEU A 25 -32.85 -10.37 -38.67
CA LEU A 25 -32.95 -11.36 -37.58
C LEU A 25 -32.73 -12.78 -38.16
N LEU A 26 -32.22 -13.67 -37.28
CA LEU A 26 -32.22 -15.14 -37.34
C LEU A 26 -31.18 -15.84 -38.25
N THR A 27 -30.20 -16.52 -37.63
CA THR A 27 -30.16 -18.00 -37.45
C THR A 27 -28.90 -18.47 -36.70
N GLY A 28 -29.11 -19.25 -35.61
CA GLY A 28 -28.23 -20.33 -35.09
C GLY A 28 -26.87 -19.95 -34.49
N PHE A 29 -26.20 -20.70 -33.62
CA PHE A 29 -26.46 -21.94 -32.88
C PHE A 29 -25.18 -22.19 -32.04
N LEU A 30 -25.34 -22.47 -30.73
CA LEU A 30 -24.44 -23.14 -29.76
C LEU A 30 -22.91 -22.90 -29.79
N ALA A 31 -22.34 -22.41 -28.67
CA ALA A 31 -21.47 -23.18 -27.75
C ALA A 31 -20.49 -22.28 -26.93
N ASN A 32 -20.22 -22.72 -25.68
CA ASN A 32 -19.14 -22.34 -24.74
C ASN A 32 -19.21 -20.94 -24.11
N GLY A 33 -19.20 -20.72 -22.80
CA GLY A 33 -18.95 -21.50 -21.58
C GLY A 33 -18.86 -20.50 -20.41
N PRO A 34 -18.84 -20.90 -19.12
CA PRO A 34 -18.78 -19.94 -18.02
C PRO A 34 -17.48 -19.12 -18.09
N ALA A 35 -17.60 -17.80 -17.83
CA ALA A 35 -16.47 -16.88 -17.74
C ALA A 35 -15.40 -17.46 -16.82
N ALA A 36 -14.19 -17.62 -17.35
CA ALA A 36 -13.02 -18.02 -16.57
C ALA A 36 -12.78 -16.98 -15.46
N PRO A 37 -12.40 -17.40 -14.25
CA PRO A 37 -11.98 -16.46 -13.22
C PRO A 37 -10.76 -15.71 -13.72
N SER A 38 -10.81 -14.38 -13.66
CA SER A 38 -9.65 -13.51 -13.83
C SER A 38 -8.59 -13.98 -12.84
N THR A 39 -7.53 -14.62 -13.34
CA THR A 39 -6.35 -14.92 -12.56
C THR A 39 -5.82 -13.59 -12.00
N PRO A 40 -5.72 -13.40 -10.68
CA PRO A 40 -4.99 -12.27 -10.16
C PRO A 40 -3.56 -12.40 -10.68
N LEU A 41 -3.04 -11.31 -11.27
CA LEU A 41 -1.62 -11.19 -11.57
C LEU A 41 -0.87 -11.58 -10.31
N ALA A 42 -0.05 -12.63 -10.41
CA ALA A 42 0.81 -13.06 -9.32
C ALA A 42 1.62 -11.84 -8.88
N SER A 43 1.25 -11.29 -7.73
CA SER A 43 2.07 -10.30 -7.05
C SER A 43 3.34 -11.03 -6.71
N SER A 44 4.43 -10.69 -7.40
CA SER A 44 5.75 -11.19 -7.02
C SER A 44 5.91 -10.90 -5.52
N PRO A 45 6.25 -11.89 -4.69
CA PRO A 45 6.61 -11.60 -3.31
C PRO A 45 7.87 -10.74 -3.42
N GLY A 46 7.71 -9.43 -3.25
CA GLY A 46 8.87 -8.62 -2.94
C GLY A 46 9.46 -9.10 -1.62
N PRO A 47 10.68 -8.67 -1.28
CA PRO A 47 11.39 -9.16 -0.13
C PRO A 47 10.57 -8.86 1.13
N THR A 48 9.80 -9.86 1.58
CA THR A 48 9.19 -9.85 2.89
C THR A 48 10.34 -9.77 3.87
N VAL A 49 10.41 -8.69 4.66
CA VAL A 49 11.19 -8.68 5.89
C VAL A 49 10.82 -9.97 6.62
N ALA A 50 11.72 -10.94 6.61
CA ALA A 50 11.46 -12.25 7.17
C ALA A 50 11.06 -12.02 8.64
N PRO A 51 9.91 -12.55 9.10
CA PRO A 51 9.58 -12.47 10.51
C PRO A 51 10.72 -13.12 11.32
N ALA A 52 11.03 -12.55 12.49
CA ALA A 52 12.07 -13.06 13.37
C ALA A 52 11.95 -14.59 13.52
N PRO A 53 13.04 -15.36 13.36
CA PRO A 53 12.99 -16.81 13.39
C PRO A 53 12.46 -17.30 14.74
N GLY A 54 11.36 -18.07 14.72
CA GLY A 54 10.78 -18.72 15.91
C GLY A 54 9.38 -18.29 16.32
N LEU A 55 8.77 -17.31 15.64
CA LEU A 55 7.34 -17.02 15.78
C LEU A 55 6.63 -17.44 14.50
N GLU A 56 6.03 -18.63 14.50
CA GLU A 56 5.10 -19.05 13.46
C GLU A 56 3.99 -17.99 13.39
N GLN A 57 3.99 -17.18 12.34
CA GLN A 57 2.97 -16.15 12.16
C GLN A 57 1.61 -16.84 12.20
N PRO A 58 0.63 -16.31 12.97
CA PRO A 58 -0.67 -16.95 13.06
C PRO A 58 -1.21 -17.20 11.66
N SER A 59 -1.61 -18.44 11.37
CA SER A 59 -2.14 -18.78 10.05
C SER A 59 -3.37 -17.93 9.74
N GLN A 60 -3.71 -17.78 8.46
CA GLN A 60 -4.93 -17.08 8.06
C GLN A 60 -6.17 -17.63 8.80
N ALA A 61 -6.26 -18.97 8.92
CA ALA A 61 -7.33 -19.63 9.67
C ALA A 61 -7.36 -19.24 11.17
N LEU A 62 -6.18 -19.03 11.78
CA LEU A 62 -6.10 -18.57 13.16
C LEU A 62 -6.59 -17.12 13.30
N TRP A 63 -6.24 -16.24 12.36
CA TRP A 63 -6.77 -14.87 12.36
C TRP A 63 -8.28 -14.81 12.15
N GLU A 64 -8.81 -15.61 11.24
CA GLU A 64 -10.26 -15.74 11.02
C GLU A 64 -10.99 -16.22 12.28
N ALA A 65 -10.41 -17.20 12.99
CA ALA A 65 -10.98 -17.71 14.23
C ALA A 65 -10.89 -16.71 15.40
N LEU A 66 -9.86 -15.85 15.42
CA LEU A 66 -9.65 -14.87 16.48
C LEU A 66 -10.46 -13.59 16.26
N LEU A 67 -10.69 -13.19 15.01
CA LEU A 67 -11.33 -11.94 14.66
C LEU A 67 -12.64 -11.65 15.44
N PRO A 68 -13.65 -12.54 15.47
CA PRO A 68 -14.90 -12.25 16.17
C PRO A 68 -14.71 -12.09 17.69
N LYS A 69 -13.70 -12.75 18.28
CA LYS A 69 -13.36 -12.60 19.70
C LYS A 69 -12.74 -11.23 19.97
N LEU A 70 -11.85 -10.78 19.09
CA LEU A 70 -11.22 -9.46 19.17
C LEU A 70 -12.24 -8.33 18.97
N GLU A 71 -13.15 -8.48 18.01
CA GLU A 71 -14.25 -7.52 17.79
C GLU A 71 -15.16 -7.41 19.03
N THR A 72 -15.48 -8.55 19.66
CA THR A 72 -16.26 -8.58 20.90
C THR A 72 -15.50 -7.92 22.06
N ALA A 73 -14.20 -8.18 22.18
CA ALA A 73 -13.35 -7.58 23.22
C ALA A 73 -13.31 -6.05 23.10
N VAL A 74 -13.08 -5.53 21.89
CA VAL A 74 -13.07 -4.07 21.65
C VAL A 74 -14.45 -3.46 21.85
N ARG A 75 -15.54 -4.16 21.51
CA ARG A 75 -16.90 -3.68 21.80
C ARG A 75 -17.18 -3.59 23.31
N ALA A 76 -16.67 -4.53 24.09
CA ALA A 76 -16.85 -4.56 25.54
C ALA A 76 -15.97 -3.52 26.26
N ALA A 77 -14.78 -3.24 25.74
CA ALA A 77 -13.85 -2.25 26.27
C ALA A 77 -13.26 -1.40 25.13
N PRO A 78 -13.97 -0.35 24.66
CA PRO A 78 -13.54 0.45 23.52
C PRO A 78 -12.23 1.21 23.74
N ASP A 79 -11.88 1.50 24.99
CA ASP A 79 -10.66 2.23 25.36
C ASP A 79 -9.44 1.32 25.61
N ASP A 80 -9.60 -0.02 25.48
CA ASP A 80 -8.48 -0.95 25.60
C ASP A 80 -7.59 -0.90 24.35
N VAL A 81 -6.54 -0.08 24.43
CA VAL A 81 -5.53 0.09 23.39
C VAL A 81 -4.91 -1.24 22.95
N ASN A 82 -4.69 -2.20 23.85
CA ASN A 82 -4.08 -3.47 23.50
C ASN A 82 -5.06 -4.35 22.69
N ALA A 83 -6.33 -4.37 23.09
CA ALA A 83 -7.37 -5.04 22.32
C ALA A 83 -7.52 -4.42 20.91
N GLN A 84 -7.51 -3.09 20.83
CA GLN A 84 -7.55 -2.36 19.54
C GLN A 84 -6.34 -2.68 18.67
N ARG A 85 -5.12 -2.70 19.22
CA ARG A 85 -3.89 -3.08 18.48
C ARG A 85 -3.98 -4.49 17.91
N LYS A 86 -4.47 -5.46 18.71
CA LYS A 86 -4.66 -6.85 18.25
C LYS A 86 -5.72 -6.96 17.16
N LEU A 87 -6.82 -6.21 17.28
CA LEU A 87 -7.87 -6.17 16.27
C LEU A 87 -7.34 -5.59 14.95
N ALA A 88 -6.62 -4.47 15.00
CA ALA A 88 -6.01 -3.87 13.81
C ALA A 88 -5.00 -4.80 13.14
N LEU A 89 -4.19 -5.52 13.93
CA LEU A 89 -3.28 -6.53 13.42
C LEU A 89 -4.03 -7.69 12.75
N ALA A 90 -5.13 -8.16 13.33
CA ALA A 90 -5.95 -9.20 12.73
C ALA A 90 -6.56 -8.73 11.40
N TYR A 91 -7.09 -7.51 11.35
CA TYR A 91 -7.58 -6.93 10.09
C TYR A 91 -6.48 -6.85 9.02
N TYR A 92 -5.29 -6.38 9.39
CA TYR A 92 -4.15 -6.31 8.46
C TYR A 92 -3.80 -7.69 7.88
N ASN A 93 -3.66 -8.71 8.73
CA ASN A 93 -3.29 -10.07 8.28
C ASN A 93 -4.39 -10.75 7.45
N LEU A 94 -5.64 -10.28 7.54
CA LEU A 94 -6.78 -10.75 6.75
C LEU A 94 -7.01 -9.92 5.48
N GLY A 95 -6.10 -9.00 5.14
CA GLY A 95 -6.22 -8.14 3.96
C GLY A 95 -7.25 -7.01 4.10
N ARG A 96 -7.77 -6.78 5.31
CA ARG A 96 -8.75 -5.73 5.65
C ARG A 96 -8.01 -4.45 6.04
N PHE A 97 -7.28 -3.89 5.08
CA PHE A 97 -6.31 -2.82 5.32
C PHE A 97 -6.97 -1.49 5.72
N ASP A 98 -8.13 -1.16 5.15
CA ASP A 98 -8.90 0.04 5.52
C ASP A 98 -9.32 0.02 6.99
N GLU A 99 -9.82 -1.12 7.49
CA GLU A 99 -10.20 -1.27 8.89
C GLU A 99 -8.99 -1.20 9.82
N ALA A 100 -7.87 -1.82 9.43
CA ALA A 100 -6.62 -1.73 10.18
C ALA A 100 -6.13 -0.27 10.27
N ALA A 101 -6.07 0.43 9.14
CA ALA A 101 -5.65 1.83 9.05
C ALA A 101 -6.55 2.75 9.88
N THR A 102 -7.86 2.50 9.90
CA THR A 102 -8.83 3.26 10.71
C THR A 102 -8.50 3.15 12.20
N ILE A 103 -8.25 1.93 12.70
CA ILE A 103 -7.90 1.73 14.11
C ILE A 103 -6.53 2.35 14.43
N TYR A 104 -5.52 2.17 13.57
CA TYR A 104 -4.20 2.76 13.82
C TYR A 104 -4.25 4.29 13.88
N ARG A 105 -4.99 4.95 12.98
CA ARG A 105 -5.21 6.40 13.04
C ARG A 105 -5.91 6.83 14.32
N GLY A 106 -6.92 6.07 14.75
CA GLY A 106 -7.63 6.34 16.01
C GLY A 106 -6.70 6.26 17.22
N LEU A 107 -5.85 5.22 17.29
CA LEU A 107 -4.86 5.08 18.35
C LEU A 107 -3.81 6.21 18.34
N LEU A 108 -3.35 6.61 17.16
CA LEU A 108 -2.38 7.70 16.99
C LEU A 108 -2.95 9.08 17.31
N ALA A 109 -4.28 9.25 17.35
CA ALA A 109 -4.89 10.49 17.81
C ALA A 109 -4.68 10.73 19.32
N ALA A 110 -4.39 9.68 20.08
CA ALA A 110 -4.14 9.75 21.52
C ALA A 110 -2.66 9.99 21.88
N GLY A 111 -1.72 9.84 20.93
CA GLY A 111 -0.31 10.03 21.19
C GLY A 111 0.60 9.51 20.07
N GLU A 112 1.89 9.83 20.20
CA GLU A 112 2.94 9.39 19.29
C GLU A 112 3.35 7.94 19.59
N ASP A 113 3.42 7.10 18.55
CA ASP A 113 3.89 5.72 18.65
C ASP A 113 4.48 5.30 17.31
N ALA A 114 5.81 5.16 17.28
CA ALA A 114 6.57 4.83 16.07
C ALA A 114 6.10 3.50 15.44
N VAL A 115 5.83 2.49 16.27
CA VAL A 115 5.40 1.16 15.81
C VAL A 115 4.02 1.22 15.19
N LEU A 116 3.09 2.01 15.76
CA LEU A 116 1.78 2.21 15.17
C LEU A 116 1.85 3.01 13.87
N ARG A 117 2.74 4.01 13.77
CA ARG A 117 2.96 4.75 12.52
C ARG A 117 3.54 3.85 11.42
N ASP A 118 4.50 2.97 11.75
CA ASP A 118 5.02 1.98 10.82
C ASP A 118 3.93 1.01 10.33
N ARG A 119 3.09 0.50 11.24
CA ARG A 119 1.95 -0.36 10.89
C ARG A 119 0.90 0.34 10.04
N LEU A 120 0.64 1.62 10.31
CA LEU A 120 -0.21 2.45 9.45
C LEU A 120 0.41 2.60 8.06
N GLY A 121 1.72 2.83 7.96
CA GLY A 121 2.44 2.90 6.70
C GLY A 121 2.28 1.62 5.88
N ASN A 122 2.41 0.45 6.53
CA ASN A 122 2.18 -0.85 5.90
C ASN A 122 0.75 -0.98 5.36
N ALA A 123 -0.26 -0.65 6.17
CA ALA A 123 -1.65 -0.69 5.71
C ALA A 123 -1.89 0.24 4.50
N LEU A 124 -1.32 1.46 4.51
CA LEU A 124 -1.45 2.41 3.40
C LEU A 124 -0.75 1.93 2.13
N ARG A 125 0.43 1.30 2.27
CA ARG A 125 1.16 0.70 1.16
C ARG A 125 0.32 -0.38 0.47
N GLU A 126 -0.29 -1.27 1.25
CA GLU A 126 -1.17 -2.33 0.72
C GLU A 126 -2.46 -1.77 0.07
N MET A 127 -2.94 -0.61 0.52
CA MET A 127 -4.04 0.13 -0.11
C MET A 127 -3.62 0.90 -1.38
N GLY A 128 -2.32 0.95 -1.71
CA GLY A 128 -1.78 1.71 -2.83
C GLY A 128 -1.59 3.22 -2.55
N ASP A 129 -1.84 3.68 -1.32
CA ASP A 129 -1.52 5.05 -0.90
C ASP A 129 -0.02 5.14 -0.55
N LEU A 130 0.82 5.10 -1.59
CA LEU A 130 2.28 5.08 -1.44
C LEU A 130 2.81 6.37 -0.81
N ALA A 131 2.21 7.52 -1.12
CA ALA A 131 2.61 8.79 -0.53
C ALA A 131 2.26 8.85 0.98
N GLY A 132 1.08 8.36 1.36
CA GLY A 132 0.69 8.21 2.75
C GLY A 132 1.60 7.25 3.51
N ALA A 133 1.97 6.13 2.90
CA ALA A 133 2.91 5.16 3.46
C ALA A 133 4.29 5.76 3.71
N GLU A 134 4.88 6.42 2.70
CA GLU A 134 6.19 7.07 2.80
C GLU A 134 6.22 8.09 3.95
N ASN A 135 5.18 8.93 4.06
CA ASN A 135 5.04 9.89 5.14
C ASN A 135 4.89 9.21 6.51
N ALA A 136 4.16 8.10 6.60
CA ALA A 136 3.99 7.36 7.85
C ALA A 136 5.33 6.74 8.33
N TYR A 137 6.10 6.13 7.42
CA TYR A 137 7.42 5.58 7.77
C TYR A 137 8.41 6.67 8.21
N ARG A 138 8.45 7.81 7.51
CA ARG A 138 9.31 8.93 7.92
C ARG A 138 8.94 9.48 9.30
N LYS A 139 7.64 9.56 9.62
CA LYS A 139 7.20 9.95 10.96
C LYS A 139 7.58 8.91 12.00
N ALA A 140 7.42 7.62 11.71
CA ALA A 140 7.86 6.55 12.60
C ALA A 140 9.36 6.66 12.92
N ILE A 141 10.20 6.93 11.91
CA ILE A 141 11.64 7.19 12.08
C ILE A 141 11.89 8.44 12.95
N ALA A 142 11.12 9.51 12.76
CA ALA A 142 11.27 10.73 13.55
C ALA A 142 10.89 10.52 15.02
N ASP A 143 9.89 9.69 15.31
CA ASP A 143 9.49 9.36 16.68
C ASP A 143 10.50 8.43 17.37
N ASP A 144 10.99 7.43 16.64
CA ASP A 144 11.98 6.47 17.11
C ASP A 144 13.01 6.16 16.01
N PRO A 145 14.17 6.88 16.04
CA PRO A 145 15.26 6.64 15.10
C PRO A 145 15.92 5.26 15.24
N THR A 146 15.56 4.47 16.25
CA THR A 146 16.11 3.12 16.46
C THR A 146 15.21 2.02 15.90
N LEU A 147 14.04 2.39 15.35
CA LEU A 147 13.07 1.45 14.77
C LEU A 147 13.51 0.96 13.38
N ALA A 148 14.37 -0.06 13.35
CA ALA A 148 14.86 -0.67 12.11
C ALA A 148 13.77 -1.04 11.07
N PRO A 149 12.59 -1.58 11.45
CA PRO A 149 11.51 -1.86 10.50
C PRO A 149 11.07 -0.66 9.67
N ALA A 150 11.03 0.54 10.24
CA ALA A 150 10.57 1.73 9.51
C ALA A 150 11.55 2.13 8.40
N TYR A 151 12.86 1.99 8.63
CA TYR A 151 13.88 2.20 7.60
C TYR A 151 13.80 1.15 6.48
N LEU A 152 13.60 -0.12 6.81
CA LEU A 152 13.43 -1.20 5.83
C LEU A 152 12.20 -0.97 4.95
N ASN A 153 11.06 -0.67 5.57
CA ASN A 153 9.81 -0.44 4.84
C ASN A 153 9.89 0.82 3.95
N LEU A 154 10.54 1.88 4.43
CA LEU A 154 10.79 3.08 3.62
C LEU A 154 11.70 2.77 2.43
N ALA A 155 12.81 2.06 2.66
CA ALA A 155 13.75 1.70 1.60
C ALA A 155 13.11 0.82 0.53
N GLU A 156 12.35 -0.21 0.93
CA GLU A 156 11.62 -1.08 -0.01
C GLU A 156 10.63 -0.27 -0.85
N LEU A 157 9.86 0.61 -0.22
CA LEU A 157 8.89 1.47 -0.90
C LEU A 157 9.58 2.36 -1.95
N LEU A 158 10.69 3.00 -1.58
CA LEU A 158 11.47 3.88 -2.46
C LEU A 158 12.10 3.11 -3.62
N TRP A 159 12.70 1.95 -3.34
CA TRP A 159 13.31 1.09 -4.36
C TRP A 159 12.28 0.61 -5.39
N ARG A 160 11.09 0.18 -4.95
CA ARG A 160 10.00 -0.19 -5.86
C ARG A 160 9.50 0.97 -6.75
N GLN A 161 9.76 2.21 -6.34
CA GLN A 161 9.47 3.41 -7.13
C GLN A 161 10.63 3.84 -8.03
N GLY A 162 11.74 3.09 -8.06
CA GLY A 162 12.96 3.43 -8.80
C GLY A 162 13.79 4.56 -8.17
N ARG A 163 13.59 4.83 -6.87
CA ARG A 163 14.29 5.87 -6.11
C ARG A 163 15.45 5.27 -5.32
N ASP A 164 16.35 4.60 -6.04
CA ASP A 164 17.39 3.74 -5.46
C ASP A 164 18.36 4.49 -4.55
N GLU A 165 18.74 5.72 -4.94
CA GLU A 165 19.61 6.58 -4.13
C GLU A 165 18.97 6.92 -2.78
N GLU A 166 17.66 7.22 -2.77
CA GLU A 166 16.93 7.53 -1.54
C GLU A 166 16.70 6.28 -0.69
N ALA A 167 16.47 5.12 -1.31
CA ALA A 167 16.37 3.84 -0.60
C ALA A 167 17.67 3.51 0.13
N LEU A 168 18.82 3.62 -0.55
CA LEU A 168 20.13 3.38 0.05
C LEU A 168 20.43 4.42 1.16
N ALA A 169 20.07 5.69 0.95
CA ALA A 169 20.23 6.73 1.96
C ALA A 169 19.42 6.44 3.23
N ALA A 170 18.19 5.95 3.11
CA ALA A 170 17.37 5.56 4.26
C ALA A 170 18.03 4.41 5.05
N ILE A 171 18.56 3.39 4.37
CA ILE A 171 19.28 2.31 5.05
C ILE A 171 20.56 2.80 5.72
N ASP A 172 21.34 3.65 5.04
CA ASP A 172 22.57 4.24 5.60
C ASP A 172 22.28 5.14 6.83
N GLU A 173 21.11 5.78 6.89
CA GLU A 173 20.64 6.50 8.08
C GLU A 173 20.32 5.53 9.22
N GLY A 174 19.54 4.49 8.95
CA GLY A 174 19.21 3.46 9.94
C GLY A 174 20.46 2.79 10.52
N LEU A 175 21.49 2.54 9.70
CA LEU A 175 22.77 2.00 10.16
C LEU A 175 23.57 2.95 11.06
N LYS A 176 23.28 4.25 11.07
CA LYS A 176 23.89 5.20 12.01
C LYS A 176 23.12 5.23 13.32
N ALA A 177 21.79 5.16 13.27
CA ALA A 177 20.92 5.39 14.42
C ALA A 177 20.60 4.12 15.23
N VAL A 178 20.34 2.99 14.56
CA VAL A 178 19.96 1.72 15.21
C VAL A 178 21.17 1.12 15.95
N PRO A 179 21.03 0.55 17.17
CA PRO A 179 22.11 -0.19 17.84
C PRO A 179 22.62 -1.39 17.03
N GLU A 180 23.92 -1.72 17.11
CA GLU A 180 24.54 -2.74 16.24
C GLU A 180 23.86 -4.11 16.29
N GLU A 181 23.42 -4.53 17.48
CA GLU A 181 22.70 -5.78 17.69
C GLU A 181 21.40 -5.89 16.87
N ASN A 182 20.84 -4.76 16.43
CA ASN A 182 19.61 -4.67 15.66
C ASN A 182 19.83 -4.24 14.20
N ARG A 183 21.08 -4.11 13.73
CA ARG A 183 21.42 -3.69 12.35
C ARG A 183 21.41 -4.82 11.32
N ALA A 184 21.29 -6.08 11.73
CA ALA A 184 21.49 -7.23 10.84
C ALA A 184 20.64 -7.15 9.55
N SER A 185 19.35 -6.86 9.68
CA SER A 185 18.45 -6.72 8.52
C SER A 185 18.77 -5.50 7.65
N LEU A 186 19.22 -4.39 8.24
CA LEU A 186 19.63 -3.19 7.49
C LEU A 186 20.90 -3.45 6.67
N LEU A 187 21.86 -4.19 7.23
CA LEU A 187 23.07 -4.57 6.50
C LEU A 187 22.77 -5.49 5.32
N GLN A 188 21.84 -6.44 5.51
CA GLN A 188 21.39 -7.33 4.45
C GLN A 188 20.71 -6.54 3.33
N GLU A 189 19.77 -5.66 3.66
CA GLU A 189 19.05 -4.84 2.67
C GLU A 189 20.00 -3.92 1.92
N ARG A 190 20.96 -3.29 2.62
CA ARG A 190 22.00 -2.47 2.00
C ARG A 190 22.78 -3.21 0.91
N LYS A 191 23.10 -4.48 1.15
CA LYS A 191 23.82 -5.31 0.19
C LYS A 191 22.97 -5.56 -1.05
N VAL A 192 21.71 -5.93 -0.86
CA VAL A 192 20.74 -6.16 -1.94
C VAL A 192 20.58 -4.90 -2.81
N LEU A 193 20.39 -3.73 -2.19
CA LEU A 193 20.22 -2.47 -2.92
C LEU A 193 21.45 -2.07 -3.75
N LYS A 194 22.67 -2.43 -3.31
CA LYS A 194 23.90 -2.16 -4.07
C LYS A 194 24.12 -3.14 -5.22
N GLU A 195 23.77 -4.40 -5.01
CA GLU A 195 23.93 -5.46 -6.03
C GLU A 195 22.80 -5.44 -7.06
N GLY A 196 21.61 -4.91 -6.72
CA GLY A 196 20.46 -4.79 -7.62
C GLY A 196 20.48 -3.58 -8.56
N GLY A 197 21.47 -2.70 -8.44
CA GLY A 197 21.64 -1.49 -9.27
C GLY A 197 22.70 -1.61 -10.38
N GLU A 198 23.32 -2.77 -10.56
CA GLU A 198 24.26 -3.09 -11.65
C GLU A 198 23.58 -3.78 -12.83
#